data_AF-A0A8S3BXK5-F1
#
_entry.id   AF-A0A8S3BXK5-F1
#
_cell.length_a   1.000
_cell.length_b   1.000
_cell.length_c   1.000
_cell.angle_alpha   90.00
_cell.angle_beta   90.00
_cell.angle_gamma   90.00
#
_symmetry.space_group_name_H-M   'P 1'
#
loop_
_entity.id
_entity.type
_entity.pdbx_description
1 polymer ?
#
loop_
_entity_poly.entity_id
_entity_poly.type
_entity_poly.pdbx_seq_one_letter_code
_entity_poly.pdbx_strand_id
1 'polypeptide(L)'
;TCFCSSRKIGIPQPKSKSDDQSNPNIYEMRSYWLKPGTLIEWGNLWHKGVQYRPDAKVLGVFSQIGELYNVHHMWSYKNFQHRKQMRTNAWAKPGWSENVEYTVPLIRKMESKILVPLKNSPMQ
;
A
#
# COMPACT_ATOMS: atom_id res chain seq x y z
N THR A 1 -48.23 -37.68 -8.34
CA THR A 1 -47.76 -36.74 -9.38
C THR A 1 -46.97 -35.63 -8.72
N CYS A 2 -45.63 -35.71 -8.75
CA CYS A 2 -44.76 -34.74 -8.09
C CYS A 2 -44.33 -33.66 -9.09
N PHE A 3 -44.71 -32.41 -8.84
CA PHE A 3 -44.31 -31.23 -9.63
C PHE A 3 -42.83 -30.90 -9.35
N CYS A 4 -41.96 -31.00 -10.36
CA CYS A 4 -40.59 -30.51 -10.26
C CYS A 4 -40.53 -29.07 -10.81
N SER A 5 -40.31 -28.11 -9.91
CA SER A 5 -40.10 -26.69 -10.23
C SER A 5 -38.67 -26.46 -10.71
N SER A 6 -38.51 -26.04 -11.97
CA SER A 6 -37.22 -25.70 -12.59
C SER A 6 -36.63 -24.43 -11.98
N ARG A 7 -35.75 -24.59 -10.98
CA ARG A 7 -34.88 -23.53 -10.47
C ARG A 7 -33.67 -23.41 -11.41
N LYS A 8 -33.67 -22.40 -12.30
CA LYS A 8 -32.49 -22.06 -13.11
C LYS A 8 -31.34 -21.66 -12.17
N ILE A 9 -30.31 -22.49 -12.08
CA ILE A 9 -29.05 -22.18 -11.41
C ILE A 9 -28.34 -21.14 -12.29
N GLY A 10 -28.34 -19.89 -11.85
CA GLY A 10 -27.62 -18.81 -12.52
C GLY A 10 -26.11 -19.06 -12.44
N ILE A 11 -25.46 -19.17 -13.59
CA ILE A 11 -24.01 -19.18 -13.71
C ILE A 11 -23.49 -17.82 -13.19
N PRO A 12 -22.55 -17.78 -12.23
CA PRO A 12 -21.96 -16.52 -11.80
C PRO A 12 -21.22 -15.90 -12.98
N GLN A 13 -21.68 -14.73 -13.43
CA GLN A 13 -21.00 -13.93 -14.44
C GLN A 13 -19.60 -13.55 -13.90
N PRO A 14 -18.52 -13.69 -14.68
CA PRO A 14 -17.21 -13.23 -14.26
C PRO A 14 -17.30 -11.72 -13.98
N LYS A 15 -16.88 -11.30 -12.77
CA LYS A 15 -16.81 -9.88 -12.41
C LYS A 15 -16.02 -9.17 -13.51
N SER A 16 -16.67 -8.25 -14.20
CA SER A 16 -16.03 -7.43 -15.20
C SER A 16 -14.80 -6.78 -14.57
N LYS A 17 -13.64 -7.00 -15.19
CA LYS A 17 -12.47 -6.17 -14.91
C LYS A 17 -12.94 -4.74 -15.11
N SER A 18 -12.92 -3.93 -14.05
CA SER A 18 -13.20 -2.51 -14.18
C SER A 18 -12.14 -1.91 -15.09
N ASP A 19 -12.55 -1.58 -16.32
CA ASP A 19 -11.80 -0.79 -17.28
C ASP A 19 -11.51 0.59 -16.69
N ASP A 20 -10.46 0.71 -15.87
CA ASP A 20 -9.77 1.99 -15.61
C ASP A 20 -8.41 1.94 -16.33
N GLN A 21 -8.44 1.54 -17.60
CA GLN A 21 -7.26 1.39 -18.47
C GLN A 21 -6.91 2.72 -19.15
N SER A 22 -7.11 3.85 -18.46
CA SER A 22 -6.85 5.18 -19.03
C SER A 22 -5.45 5.70 -18.73
N ASN A 23 -4.78 5.25 -17.66
CA ASN A 23 -3.37 5.52 -17.39
C ASN A 23 -2.78 4.48 -16.42
N PRO A 24 -1.53 4.01 -16.61
CA PRO A 24 -0.88 3.12 -15.66
C PRO A 24 -0.73 3.83 -14.30
N ASN A 25 -1.04 3.12 -13.21
CA ASN A 25 -0.82 3.62 -11.86
C ASN A 25 0.65 4.02 -11.65
N ILE A 26 0.91 5.09 -10.90
CA ILE A 26 2.24 5.43 -10.41
C ILE A 26 2.48 4.74 -9.06
N TYR A 27 3.70 4.29 -8.82
CA TYR A 27 4.07 3.66 -7.56
C TYR A 27 5.10 4.52 -6.83
N GLU A 28 4.92 4.75 -5.54
CA GLU A 28 5.93 5.36 -4.67
C GLU A 28 6.56 4.27 -3.82
N MET A 29 7.82 3.94 -4.08
CA MET A 29 8.62 3.09 -3.22
C MET A 29 9.35 3.96 -2.21
N ARG A 30 9.18 3.66 -0.92
CA ARG A 30 9.88 4.32 0.17
C ARG A 30 10.76 3.32 0.89
N SER A 31 12.02 3.69 1.10
CA SER A 31 13.04 2.85 1.73
C SER A 31 13.52 3.53 2.99
N TYR A 32 13.34 2.87 4.14
CA TYR A 32 13.72 3.39 5.45
C TYR A 32 14.79 2.50 6.05
N TRP A 33 15.93 3.11 6.37
CA TRP A 33 17.00 2.46 7.12
C TRP A 33 16.76 2.71 8.59
N LEU A 34 16.41 1.66 9.32
CA LEU A 34 16.12 1.73 10.74
C LEU A 34 17.39 1.66 11.57
N LYS A 35 17.29 2.09 12.83
CA LYS A 35 18.32 1.85 13.83
C LYS A 35 18.37 0.34 14.14
N PRO A 36 19.56 -0.25 14.39
CA PRO A 36 19.65 -1.64 14.80
C PRO A 36 18.80 -1.90 16.05
N GLY A 37 18.03 -2.99 16.05
CA GLY A 37 17.16 -3.38 17.17
C GLY A 37 15.76 -2.77 17.17
N THR A 38 15.46 -1.76 16.35
CA THR A 38 14.16 -1.06 16.38
C THR A 38 13.15 -1.56 15.35
N LEU A 39 13.46 -2.63 14.61
CA LEU A 39 12.62 -3.13 13.51
C LEU A 39 11.21 -3.54 13.97
N ILE A 40 11.13 -4.32 15.05
CA ILE A 40 9.85 -4.82 15.57
C ILE A 40 9.01 -3.68 16.15
N GLU A 41 9.64 -2.78 16.91
CA GLU A 41 9.00 -1.59 17.44
C GLU A 41 8.43 -0.71 16.32
N TRP A 42 9.27 -0.41 15.32
CA TRP A 42 8.84 0.36 14.16
C TRP A 42 7.71 -0.34 13.40
N GLY A 43 7.80 -1.66 13.21
CA GLY A 43 6.77 -2.45 12.52
C GLY A 43 5.41 -2.41 13.23
N ASN A 44 5.39 -2.51 14.55
CA ASN A 44 4.17 -2.42 15.35
C ASN A 44 3.51 -1.03 15.25
N LEU A 45 4.31 0.03 15.31
CA LEU A 45 3.81 1.40 15.13
C LEU A 45 3.34 1.62 13.68
N TRP A 46 4.11 1.18 12.70
CA TRP A 46 3.76 1.30 11.29
C TRP A 46 2.46 0.57 10.96
N HIS A 47 2.23 -0.62 11.51
CA HIS A 47 0.98 -1.36 11.33
C HIS A 47 -0.25 -0.56 11.75
N LYS A 48 -0.17 0.17 12.87
CA LYS A 48 -1.21 1.11 13.31
C LYS A 48 -1.33 2.29 12.33
N GLY A 49 -0.19 2.83 11.90
CA GLY A 49 -0.10 3.94 10.95
C GLY A 49 -0.76 3.66 9.60
N VAL A 50 -0.55 2.47 9.04
CA VAL A 50 -1.07 2.08 7.71
C VAL A 50 -2.60 2.15 7.65
N GLN A 51 -3.30 1.91 8.76
CA GLN A 51 -4.77 1.98 8.83
C GLN A 51 -5.32 3.38 8.49
N TYR A 52 -4.51 4.44 8.64
CA TYR A 52 -4.89 5.79 8.23
C TYR A 52 -4.83 6.01 6.72
N ARG A 53 -4.31 5.06 5.94
CA ARG A 53 -4.16 5.13 4.47
C ARG A 53 -4.75 3.90 3.75
N PRO A 54 -6.05 3.58 3.95
CA PRO A 54 -6.64 2.34 3.45
C PRO A 54 -6.70 2.27 1.91
N ASP A 55 -6.85 3.41 1.22
CA ASP A 55 -7.07 3.43 -0.23
C ASP A 55 -5.78 3.27 -1.06
N ALA A 56 -4.61 3.31 -0.41
CA ALA A 56 -3.34 3.09 -1.05
C ALA A 56 -2.89 1.64 -0.77
N LYS A 57 -2.98 0.76 -1.78
CA LYS A 57 -2.46 -0.61 -1.67
C LYS A 57 -0.99 -0.52 -1.30
N VAL A 58 -0.64 -1.07 -0.14
CA VAL A 58 0.71 -1.03 0.40
C VAL A 58 1.31 -2.43 0.44
N LEU A 59 2.51 -2.57 -0.11
CA LEU A 59 3.36 -3.75 0.10
C LEU A 59 4.50 -3.32 1.00
N GLY A 60 4.64 -3.93 2.18
CA GLY A 60 5.79 -3.77 3.06
C GLY A 60 6.68 -5.01 2.99
N VAL A 61 7.96 -4.83 2.67
CA VAL A 61 8.96 -5.91 2.63
C VAL A 61 10.21 -5.47 3.39
N PHE A 62 10.88 -6.43 4.02
CA PHE A 62 12.09 -6.20 4.79
C PHE A 62 13.26 -6.91 4.14
N SER A 63 14.43 -6.28 4.18
CA SER A 63 15.65 -6.90 3.66
C SER A 63 16.22 -7.90 4.67
N GLN A 64 16.38 -9.16 4.25
CA GLN A 64 17.10 -10.19 5.01
C GLN A 64 18.56 -10.34 4.57
N ILE A 65 18.91 -9.88 3.36
CA ILE A 65 20.23 -10.05 2.75
C ILE A 65 20.60 -8.73 2.06
N GLY A 66 21.82 -8.24 2.29
CA GLY A 66 22.30 -6.93 1.81
C GLY A 66 22.29 -5.89 2.93
N GLU A 67 21.69 -4.72 2.69
CA GLU A 67 21.56 -3.69 3.73
C GLU A 67 20.50 -4.12 4.77
N LEU A 68 20.96 -4.50 5.96
CA LEU A 68 20.11 -4.93 7.07
C LEU A 68 19.38 -3.75 7.72
N TYR A 69 18.29 -4.06 8.42
CA TYR A 69 17.39 -3.07 9.05
C TYR A 69 16.78 -2.09 8.03
N ASN A 70 16.67 -2.48 6.77
CA ASN A 70 16.01 -1.71 5.73
C ASN A 70 14.59 -2.23 5.49
N VAL A 71 13.61 -1.32 5.55
CA VAL A 71 12.22 -1.60 5.20
C VAL A 71 11.85 -0.85 3.94
N HIS A 72 11.33 -1.58 2.96
CA HIS A 72 10.76 -1.00 1.76
C HIS A 72 9.25 -1.11 1.85
N HIS A 73 8.56 0.01 1.60
CA HIS A 73 7.12 -0.01 1.46
C HIS A 73 6.68 0.76 0.22
N MET A 74 5.85 0.10 -0.59
CA MET A 74 5.41 0.59 -1.89
C MET A 74 3.94 0.98 -1.85
N TRP A 75 3.61 2.16 -2.36
CA TRP A 75 2.26 2.70 -2.42
C TRP A 75 1.81 2.86 -3.87
N SER A 76 0.60 2.45 -4.22
CA SER A 76 0.01 2.69 -5.55
C SER A 76 -0.87 3.94 -5.56
N TYR A 77 -0.74 4.78 -6.60
CA TYR A 77 -1.58 5.95 -6.83
C TYR A 77 -1.99 6.05 -8.31
N LYS A 78 -3.18 6.59 -8.59
CA LYS A 78 -3.61 6.87 -9.97
C LYS A 78 -2.75 7.91 -10.70
N ASN A 79 -2.35 8.98 -9.99
CA ASN A 79 -1.53 10.07 -10.52
C ASN A 79 -0.91 10.89 -9.35
N PHE A 80 -0.08 11.88 -9.67
CA PHE A 80 0.58 12.73 -8.67
C PHE A 80 -0.40 13.56 -7.82
N GLN A 81 -1.53 13.97 -8.38
CA GLN A 81 -2.55 14.72 -7.65
C GLN A 81 -3.24 13.84 -6.60
N HIS A 82 -3.61 12.61 -6.98
CA HIS A 82 -4.14 11.60 -6.08
C HIS A 82 -3.15 11.30 -4.95
N ARG A 83 -1.85 11.18 -5.26
CA ARG A 83 -0.80 11.03 -4.24
C ARG A 83 -0.79 12.21 -3.25
N LYS A 84 -0.86 13.45 -3.75
CA LYS A 84 -0.87 14.65 -2.90
C LYS A 84 -2.08 14.65 -1.97
N GLN A 85 -3.27 14.42 -2.53
CA GLN A 85 -4.53 14.34 -1.77
C GLN A 85 -4.49 13.26 -0.69
N MET A 86 -4.09 12.03 -1.04
CA MET A 86 -4.00 10.92 -0.09
C MET A 86 -3.02 11.21 1.06
N ARG A 87 -1.88 11.85 0.76
CA ARG A 87 -0.93 12.26 1.80
C ARG A 87 -1.50 13.35 2.70
N THR A 88 -2.15 14.37 2.14
CA THR A 88 -2.79 15.44 2.92
C THR A 88 -3.91 14.88 3.80
N ASN A 89 -4.77 14.02 3.25
CA ASN A 89 -5.86 13.39 3.98
C ASN A 89 -5.35 12.53 5.15
N ALA A 90 -4.22 11.83 4.98
CA ALA A 90 -3.61 11.09 6.07
C ALA A 90 -3.18 12.01 7.24
N TRP A 91 -2.60 13.17 6.93
CA TRP A 91 -2.21 14.15 7.95
C TRP A 91 -3.38 14.79 8.69
N ALA A 92 -4.56 14.84 8.08
CA ALA A 92 -5.77 15.35 8.74
C ALA A 92 -6.40 14.35 9.72
N LYS A 93 -6.00 13.06 9.69
CA LYS A 93 -6.57 12.03 10.58
C LYS A 93 -5.94 12.10 11.97
N PRO A 94 -6.75 12.10 13.05
CA PRO A 94 -6.24 12.10 14.41
C PRO A 94 -5.43 10.82 14.69
N GLY A 95 -4.28 10.96 15.33
CA GLY A 95 -3.34 9.86 15.63
C GLY A 95 -2.27 9.60 14.57
N TRP A 96 -2.43 10.10 13.33
CA TRP A 96 -1.37 9.97 12.32
C TRP A 96 -0.10 10.75 12.70
N SER A 97 -0.24 11.98 13.20
CA SER A 97 0.90 12.82 13.62
C SER A 97 1.70 12.17 14.76
N GLU A 98 1.02 11.65 15.76
CA GLU A 98 1.61 10.94 16.90
C GLU A 98 2.34 9.67 16.43
N ASN A 99 1.74 8.91 15.51
CA ASN A 99 2.39 7.74 14.93
C ASN A 99 3.70 8.09 14.20
N VAL A 100 3.70 9.21 13.46
CA VAL A 100 4.91 9.73 12.79
C VAL A 100 5.96 10.17 13.81
N GLU A 101 5.55 10.85 14.88
CA GLU A 101 6.44 11.31 15.95
C GLU A 101 7.19 10.15 16.62
N TYR A 102 6.52 9.03 16.90
CA TYR A 102 7.17 7.85 17.47
C TYR A 102 8.02 7.06 16.46
N THR A 103 7.64 7.03 15.18
CA THR A 103 8.34 6.21 14.18
C THR A 103 9.58 6.88 13.60
N VAL A 104 9.59 8.21 13.43
CA VAL A 104 10.71 8.96 12.80
C VAL A 104 12.03 8.81 13.56
N PRO A 105 12.09 8.89 14.90
CA PRO A 105 13.32 8.71 15.66
C PRO A 105 13.96 7.33 15.51
N LEU A 106 13.20 6.32 15.09
CA LEU A 106 13.69 4.95 14.86
C LEU A 106 14.40 4.81 13.51
N ILE A 107 14.35 5.84 12.66
CA ILE A 107 14.86 5.83 11.29
C ILE A 107 16.15 6.66 11.20
N ARG A 108 17.18 6.12 10.53
CA ARG A 108 18.46 6.79 10.25
C ARG A 108 18.42 7.55 8.93
N LYS A 109 17.79 6.98 7.91
CA LYS A 109 17.70 7.54 6.56
C LYS A 109 16.35 7.18 5.95
N MET A 110 15.79 8.10 5.18
CA MET A 110 14.58 7.89 4.40
C MET A 110 14.83 8.25 2.94
N GLU A 111 14.38 7.40 2.02
CA GLU A 111 14.41 7.67 0.59
C GLU A 111 13.02 7.39 -0.02
N SER A 112 12.65 8.14 -1.04
CA SER A 112 11.42 7.92 -1.82
C SER A 112 11.75 7.97 -3.31
N LYS A 113 11.21 7.00 -4.06
CA LYS A 113 11.34 6.89 -5.52
C LYS A 113 9.97 6.74 -6.14
N ILE A 114 9.73 7.43 -7.25
CA ILE A 114 8.54 7.26 -8.06
C ILE A 114 8.87 6.30 -9.19
N LEU A 115 8.04 5.28 -9.35
CA LEU A 115 8.19 4.20 -10.30
C LEU A 115 6.98 4.20 -11.24
N VAL A 116 7.25 3.93 -12.52
CA VAL A 116 6.22 3.71 -13.54
C VAL A 116 6.31 2.23 -13.94
N PRO A 117 5.19 1.49 -13.90
CA PRO A 117 5.21 0.08 -14.25
C PRO A 117 5.50 -0.08 -15.74
N LEU A 118 6.25 -1.13 -16.08
CA LEU A 118 6.45 -1.52 -17.47
C LEU A 118 5.16 -2.11 -18.06
N LYS A 119 5.04 -2.10 -19.39
CA LYS A 119 3.85 -2.57 -20.12
C LYS A 119 3.48 -4.04 -19.86
N ASN A 120 4.44 -4.86 -19.44
CA ASN A 120 4.28 -6.27 -19.12
C ASN A 120 4.31 -6.56 -17.62
N SER A 121 4.29 -5.53 -16.76
CA SER A 121 4.20 -5.71 -15.32
C SER A 121 2.86 -6.34 -14.95
N PRO A 122 2.82 -7.42 -14.14
CA PRO A 122 1.57 -7.96 -13.60
C PRO A 122 0.82 -6.97 -12.69
N MET A 123 1.52 -5.95 -12.20
CA MET A 123 1.00 -4.89 -11.36
C MET A 123 0.71 -3.63 -12.20
N GLN A 124 -0.30 -3.69 -13.08
CA GLN A 124 -0.90 -2.51 -13.72
C GLN A 124 -2.15 -2.05 -12.97
#